data_AF-A0A5S4TD28-F1
#
_entry.id   AF-A0A5S4TD28-F1
#
_cell.length_a   1.000
_cell.length_b   1.000
_cell.length_c   1.000
_cell.angle_alpha   90.00
_cell.angle_beta   90.00
_cell.angle_gamma   90.00
#
_symmetry.space_group_name_H-M   'P 1'
#
loop_
_entity.id
_entity.type
_entity.pdbx_description
1 polymer ?
#
loop_
_entity_poly.entity_id
_entity_poly.type
_entity_poly.pdbx_seq_one_letter_code
_entity_poly.pdbx_strand_id
1 'polypeptide(L)' 'MGYVDYSKEPRSDIAFVDMKSFYASIECLERGLHPLHTSLCVMSRADNSAGLILASSPMFKKVFGKGNVVRAYDLP' A
#
# COMPACT_ATOMS: atom_id res chain seq x y z
N MET A 1 -4.01 36.65 -23.51
CA MET A 1 -3.82 35.45 -22.69
C MET A 1 -2.55 34.78 -23.19
N GLY A 2 -1.44 34.89 -22.47
CA GLY A 2 -0.16 34.34 -22.93
C GLY A 2 -0.18 32.82 -22.79
N TYR A 3 0.08 32.11 -23.90
CA TYR A 3 0.21 30.66 -23.88
C TYR A 3 1.50 30.26 -23.15
N VAL A 4 1.46 29.19 -22.37
CA VAL A 4 2.63 28.61 -21.70
C VAL A 4 3.52 27.94 -22.75
N ASP A 5 4.80 28.31 -22.77
CA ASP A 5 5.81 27.74 -23.66
C ASP A 5 6.54 26.57 -22.99
N TYR A 6 6.03 25.36 -23.22
CA TYR A 6 6.56 24.11 -22.68
C TYR A 6 7.98 23.77 -23.17
N SER A 7 8.52 24.46 -24.19
CA SER A 7 9.91 24.24 -24.63
C SER A 7 10.95 24.72 -23.63
N LYS A 8 10.55 25.62 -22.72
CA LYS A 8 11.39 26.20 -21.68
C LYS A 8 11.33 25.44 -20.36
N GLU A 9 10.46 24.44 -20.25
CA GLU A 9 10.38 23.63 -19.04
C GLU A 9 11.60 22.72 -18.91
N PRO A 10 12.18 22.60 -17.70
CA PRO A 10 13.33 21.74 -17.46
C PRO A 10 12.96 20.27 -17.70
N ARG A 11 13.80 19.58 -18.48
CA ARG A 11 13.66 18.15 -18.75
C ARG A 11 14.67 17.40 -17.89
N SER A 12 14.17 16.47 -17.08
CA SER A 12 14.98 15.63 -16.21
C SER A 12 14.50 14.20 -16.29
N ASP A 13 15.43 13.25 -16.24
CA ASP A 13 15.11 11.84 -16.01
C ASP A 13 14.81 11.65 -14.53
N ILE A 14 13.56 11.33 -14.22
CA ILE A 14 13.08 11.18 -12.84
C ILE A 14 12.63 9.74 -12.63
N ALA A 15 13.24 9.08 -11.64
CA ALA A 15 12.84 7.75 -11.20
C ALA A 15 12.04 7.84 -9.90
N PHE A 16 10.90 7.16 -9.85
CA PHE A 16 10.09 7.01 -8.64
C PHE A 16 10.27 5.61 -8.08
N VAL A 17 10.66 5.51 -6.82
CA VAL A 17 10.83 4.25 -6.10
C VAL A 17 9.85 4.22 -4.93
N ASP A 18 9.03 3.18 -4.88
CA ASP A 18 8.07 2.94 -3.81
C ASP A 18 8.23 1.54 -3.23
N MET A 19 8.05 1.42 -1.91
CA MET A 19 8.09 0.16 -1.20
C MET A 19 6.70 -0.47 -1.17
N LYS A 20 6.53 -1.54 -1.95
CA LYS A 20 5.24 -2.24 -2.04
C LYS A 20 4.85 -2.83 -0.67
N SER A 21 3.66 -2.48 -0.20
CA SER A 21 3.08 -3.03 1.03
C SER A 21 3.97 -2.82 2.27
N PHE A 22 4.46 -1.59 2.44
CA PHE A 22 5.44 -1.20 3.46
C PHE A 22 5.15 -1.74 4.88
N TYR A 23 4.06 -1.33 5.53
CA TYR A 23 3.75 -1.77 6.89
C TYR A 23 3.58 -3.28 7.02
N ALA A 24 2.98 -3.92 6.02
CA ALA A 24 2.83 -5.37 6.03
C ALA A 24 4.18 -6.10 5.90
N SER A 25 5.15 -5.50 5.21
CA SER A 25 6.48 -6.07 5.08
C SER A 25 7.27 -5.98 6.37
N ILE A 26 7.18 -4.84 7.08
CA ILE A 26 7.81 -4.67 8.41
C ILE A 26 7.22 -5.66 9.42
N GLU A 27 5.89 -5.75 9.50
CA GLU A 27 5.21 -6.70 10.39
C GLU A 27 5.56 -8.16 10.08
N CYS A 28 5.71 -8.52 8.80
CA CYS A 28 6.20 -9.84 8.44
C CYS A 28 7.61 -10.08 8.98
N LEU A 29 8.55 -9.14 8.76
CA LEU A 29 9.93 -9.28 9.24
C LEU A 29 10.03 -9.36 10.77
N GLU A 30 9.32 -8.48 11.50
CA GLU A 30 9.32 -8.50 12.97
C GLU A 30 8.79 -9.82 13.54
N ARG A 31 7.91 -10.51 12.80
CA ARG A 31 7.34 -11.81 13.17
C ARG A 31 8.15 -13.00 12.63
N GLY A 32 9.27 -12.78 11.96
CA GLY A 32 10.07 -13.83 11.32
C GLY A 32 9.40 -14.49 10.11
N LEU A 33 8.49 -13.77 9.45
CA LEU A 33 7.67 -14.24 8.33
C LEU A 33 8.20 -13.67 7.01
N HIS A 34 8.06 -14.44 5.92
CA HIS A 34 8.52 -14.01 4.60
C HIS A 34 7.48 -13.09 3.92
N PRO A 35 7.79 -11.81 3.64
CA PRO A 35 6.80 -10.81 3.21
C PRO A 35 6.12 -11.12 1.88
N LEU A 36 6.74 -11.91 0.99
CA LEU A 36 6.16 -12.30 -0.30
C LEU A 36 5.30 -13.57 -0.23
N HIS A 37 5.37 -14.35 0.84
CA HIS A 37 4.69 -15.65 0.95
C HIS A 37 3.63 -15.66 2.05
N THR A 38 3.79 -14.81 3.07
CA THR A 38 2.86 -14.70 4.17
C THR A 38 1.66 -13.83 3.80
N SER A 39 0.45 -14.34 4.07
CA SER A 39 -0.79 -13.57 3.99
C SER A 39 -1.00 -12.79 5.29
N LEU A 40 -0.64 -11.51 5.27
CA LEU A 40 -0.78 -10.57 6.39
C LEU A 40 -1.42 -9.26 5.93
N CYS A 41 -2.22 -8.63 6.80
CA CYS A 41 -2.71 -7.26 6.64
C CYS A 41 -2.56 -6.48 7.95
N VAL A 42 -2.33 -5.18 7.82
CA VAL A 42 -2.19 -4.21 8.91
C VAL A 42 -3.45 -3.35 8.93
N MET A 43 -4.10 -3.26 10.09
CA MET A 43 -5.38 -2.56 10.25
C MET A 43 -5.27 -1.45 11.30
N SER A 44 -5.99 -0.36 11.06
CA SER A 44 -6.21 0.68 12.07
C SER A 44 -7.17 0.17 13.15
N ARG A 45 -6.87 0.49 14.41
CA ARG A 45 -7.68 0.12 15.58
C ARG A 45 -8.47 1.29 16.17
N ALA A 46 -8.54 2.43 15.49
CA ALA A 46 -9.26 3.59 16.03
C ALA A 46 -10.74 3.27 16.21
N ASP A 47 -11.30 3.59 17.38
CA ASP A 47 -12.66 3.22 17.82
C ASP A 47 -13.76 3.64 16.84
N ASN A 48 -13.53 4.71 16.08
CA ASN A 48 -14.47 5.26 15.09
C ASN A 48 -14.14 4.90 13.62
N SER A 49 -13.15 4.05 13.37
CA SER A 49 -12.63 3.81 12.01
C SER A 49 -13.20 2.57 11.30
N ALA A 50 -14.07 1.81 11.96
CA ALA A 50 -14.60 0.53 11.45
C ALA A 50 -13.51 -0.44 10.95
N GLY A 51 -12.27 -0.28 11.45
CA GLY A 51 -11.08 -1.01 11.03
C GLY A 51 -10.73 -0.78 9.56
N LEU A 52 -9.84 0.16 9.25
CA LEU A 52 -9.33 0.37 7.89
C LEU A 52 -8.04 -0.43 7.66
N ILE A 53 -7.95 -1.18 6.56
CA ILE A 53 -6.67 -1.78 6.14
C ILE A 53 -5.70 -0.68 5.70
N LEU A 54 -4.59 -0.55 6.44
CA LEU A 54 -3.49 0.39 6.18
C LEU A 54 -2.52 -0.17 5.14
N ALA A 55 -2.24 -1.48 5.20
CA ALA A 55 -1.42 -2.19 4.23
C ALA A 55 -1.78 -3.67 4.19
N SER A 56 -1.67 -4.31 3.03
CA SER A 56 -1.79 -5.76 2.91
C SER A 56 -0.65 -6.35 2.08
N SER A 57 -0.16 -7.51 2.50
CA SER A 57 0.88 -8.29 1.81
C SER A 57 0.43 -8.71 0.40
N PRO A 58 1.37 -8.98 -0.53
CA PRO A 58 1.04 -9.47 -1.88
C PRO A 58 0.18 -10.74 -1.86
N MET A 59 0.46 -11.66 -0.94
CA MET A 59 -0.31 -12.90 -0.81
C MET A 59 -1.73 -12.67 -0.30
N PHE A 60 -1.91 -11.75 0.65
CA PHE A 60 -3.25 -11.37 1.11
C PHE A 60 -4.10 -10.84 -0.05
N LYS A 61 -3.55 -9.94 -0.86
CA LYS A 61 -4.24 -9.41 -2.05
C LYS A 61 -4.60 -10.49 -3.06
N LYS A 62 -3.70 -11.47 -3.25
CA LYS A 62 -3.91 -12.60 -4.17
C LYS A 62 -5.02 -13.55 -3.70
N VAL A 63 -5.06 -13.86 -2.40
CA VAL A 63 -6.02 -14.82 -1.82
C VAL A 63 -7.41 -14.21 -1.72
N PHE A 64 -7.51 -12.97 -1.24
CA PHE A 64 -8.81 -12.35 -0.95
C PHE A 64 -9.35 -11.50 -2.11
N GLY A 65 -8.54 -11.21 -3.14
CA GLY A 65 -8.91 -10.32 -4.24
C GLY A 65 -9.16 -8.87 -3.80
N LYS A 66 -8.79 -8.52 -2.57
CA LYS A 66 -9.04 -7.20 -1.96
C LYS A 66 -7.77 -6.38 -1.90
N GLY A 67 -7.88 -5.12 -2.34
CA GLY A 67 -6.79 -4.16 -2.36
C GLY A 67 -6.48 -3.56 -0.99
N ASN A 68 -5.70 -2.48 -1.00
CA ASN A 68 -5.64 -1.57 0.15
C ASN A 68 -6.95 -0.75 0.17
N VAL A 69 -7.40 -0.23 1.33
CA VAL A 69 -8.69 0.50 1.51
C VAL A 69 -9.93 -0.41 1.55
N VAL A 70 -9.86 -1.49 2.31
CA VAL A 70 -11.00 -2.35 2.65
C VAL A 70 -11.28 -2.23 4.15
N ARG A 71 -12.55 -2.35 4.56
CA ARG A 71 -12.92 -2.28 5.97
C ARG A 71 -12.84 -3.67 6.62
N ALA A 72 -12.71 -3.70 7.94
CA ALA A 72 -12.61 -4.96 8.68
C ALA A 72 -13.84 -5.85 8.46
N TYR A 73 -15.04 -5.28 8.36
CA TYR A 73 -16.28 -6.02 8.11
C TYR A 73 -16.38 -6.60 6.69
N ASP A 74 -15.56 -6.14 5.75
CA ASP A 74 -15.51 -6.71 4.41
C ASP A 74 -14.59 -7.94 4.37
N LEU A 75 -13.77 -8.18 5.40
CA LEU A 75 -12.95 -9.40 5.45
C LEU A 75 -13.83 -10.60 5.82
N PRO A 76 -13.57 -11.79 5.24
CA PRO A 76 -14.32 -13.00 5.55
C PRO A 76 -14.19 -13.41 7.02
#